data_AF-A0A7D9KMW4-F1
#
_entry.id   AF-A0A7D9KMW4-F1
#
_cell.length_a   1.000
_cell.length_b   1.000
_cell.length_c   1.000
_cell.angle_alpha   90.00
_cell.angle_beta   90.00
_cell.angle_gamma   90.00
#
_symmetry.space_group_name_H-M   'P 1'
#
loop_
_entity.id
_entity.type
_entity.pdbx_description
1 polymer ?
#
loop_
_entity_poly.entity_id
_entity_poly.type
_entity_poly.pdbx_seq_one_letter_code
_entity_poly.pdbx_strand_id
1 'polypeptide(L)'
;IDAMVQSLVFDLMLALDKYCPETEPPDRKPLRWWTTEVAKARTEVVRTGKRQGYSEHHHQLYADARRSYKKISRDAKEQSWRNFCTEAESVADISRRVKILEGARQQKVGLLQDNDGTWAQTPEDSLLMLMRTHFPDHQPTEGHRQCEVNDWTYDWGDFGSQLTGITEYITTEKVKSALLSFGSYKAPGPDNLPPIVLKYMGEKAMDLLTTIY
;
A
#
# COMPACT_ATOMS: atom_id res chain seq x y z
N ILE A 1 -9.44 27.75 13.49
CA ILE A 1 -9.29 26.61 12.55
C ILE A 1 -8.59 25.45 13.27
N ASP A 2 -7.36 25.63 13.74
CA ASP A 2 -6.56 24.54 14.35
C ASP A 2 -7.24 23.83 15.54
N ALA A 3 -7.85 24.59 16.45
CA ALA A 3 -8.61 24.02 17.57
C ALA A 3 -9.86 23.21 17.14
N MET A 4 -10.51 23.60 16.02
CA MET A 4 -11.68 22.88 15.50
C MET A 4 -11.27 21.57 14.83
N VAL A 5 -10.14 21.57 14.12
CA VAL A 5 -9.55 20.37 13.52
C VAL A 5 -9.17 19.37 14.61
N GLN A 6 -8.47 19.82 15.65
CA GLN A 6 -8.08 18.95 16.77
C GLN A 6 -9.29 18.36 17.49
N SER A 7 -10.34 19.16 17.72
CA SER A 7 -11.60 18.67 18.32
C SER A 7 -12.26 17.59 17.46
N LEU A 8 -12.33 17.80 16.14
CA LEU A 8 -12.94 16.83 15.23
C LEU A 8 -12.15 15.51 15.20
N VAL A 9 -10.83 15.58 15.12
CA VAL A 9 -9.97 14.39 15.14
C VAL A 9 -10.13 13.64 16.47
N PHE A 10 -10.15 14.35 17.58
CA PHE A 10 -10.34 13.75 18.91
C PHE A 10 -11.69 13.01 19.03
N ASP A 11 -12.78 13.63 18.58
CA ASP A 11 -14.11 13.02 18.62
C ASP A 11 -14.20 11.78 17.71
N LEU A 12 -13.56 11.82 16.54
CA LEU A 12 -13.49 10.68 15.63
C LEU A 12 -12.68 9.53 16.24
N MET A 13 -11.53 9.82 16.87
CA MET A 13 -10.73 8.80 17.53
C MET A 13 -11.48 8.16 18.70
N LEU A 14 -12.15 8.96 19.55
CA LEU A 14 -13.00 8.44 20.62
C LEU A 14 -14.13 7.53 20.11
N ALA A 15 -14.74 7.89 18.99
CA ALA A 15 -15.76 7.05 18.37
C ALA A 15 -15.17 5.74 17.81
N LEU A 16 -14.00 5.81 17.18
CA LEU A 16 -13.29 4.63 16.67
C LEU A 16 -12.88 3.70 17.81
N ASP A 17 -12.30 4.21 18.89
CA ASP A 17 -11.93 3.39 20.05
C ASP A 17 -13.14 2.66 20.66
N LYS A 18 -14.32 3.31 20.64
CA LYS A 18 -15.56 2.74 21.16
C LYS A 18 -16.17 1.66 20.25
N TYR A 19 -16.19 1.88 18.94
CA TYR A 19 -16.95 1.03 17.99
C TYR A 19 -16.06 0.11 17.14
N CYS A 20 -14.79 0.43 16.99
CA CYS A 20 -13.79 -0.30 16.20
C CYS A 20 -12.44 -0.31 16.96
N PRO A 21 -12.38 -0.95 18.15
CA PRO A 21 -11.17 -0.99 18.96
C PRO A 21 -10.01 -1.60 18.17
N GLU A 22 -8.80 -1.09 18.39
CA GLU A 22 -7.60 -1.64 17.74
C GLU A 22 -7.41 -3.09 18.17
N THR A 23 -7.46 -4.00 17.20
CA THR A 23 -7.20 -5.41 17.41
C THR A 23 -5.80 -5.74 16.95
N GLU A 24 -5.13 -6.66 17.65
CA GLU A 24 -3.88 -7.22 17.17
C GLU A 24 -4.07 -7.75 15.73
N PRO A 25 -3.10 -7.47 14.83
CA PRO A 25 -3.18 -7.99 13.48
C PRO A 25 -3.30 -9.52 13.56
N PRO A 26 -4.22 -10.13 12.80
CA PRO A 26 -4.38 -11.57 12.85
C PRO A 26 -3.05 -12.24 12.50
N ASP A 27 -2.77 -13.36 13.18
CA ASP A 27 -1.60 -14.18 12.87
C ASP A 27 -1.47 -14.39 11.36
N ARG A 28 -0.24 -14.30 10.86
CA ARG A 28 0.05 -14.53 9.45
C ARG A 28 -0.53 -15.88 9.07
N LYS A 29 -1.57 -15.87 8.25
CA LYS A 29 -2.20 -17.10 7.76
C LYS A 29 -1.09 -17.96 7.13
N PRO A 30 -1.03 -19.25 7.46
CA PRO A 30 -0.04 -20.12 6.86
C PRO A 30 -0.22 -20.11 5.34
N LEU A 31 0.88 -20.35 4.61
CA LEU A 31 0.85 -20.44 3.16
C LEU A 31 -0.22 -21.46 2.73
N ARG A 32 -0.94 -21.22 1.63
CA ARG A 32 -2.06 -22.08 1.19
C ARG A 32 -1.67 -23.56 1.02
N TRP A 33 -0.43 -23.84 0.62
CA TRP A 33 0.11 -25.20 0.49
C TRP A 33 0.55 -25.84 1.82
N TRP A 34 0.56 -25.08 2.91
CA TRP A 34 0.97 -25.57 4.23
C TRP A 34 -0.18 -26.31 4.91
N THR A 35 -0.33 -27.59 4.54
CA THR A 35 -1.35 -28.47 5.11
C THR A 35 -0.89 -29.10 6.42
N THR A 36 -1.85 -29.69 7.15
CA THR A 36 -1.56 -30.48 8.37
C THR A 36 -0.61 -31.65 8.09
N GLU A 37 -0.67 -32.24 6.89
CA GLU A 37 0.24 -33.31 6.45
C GLU A 37 1.67 -32.82 6.29
N VAL A 38 1.87 -31.65 5.67
CA VAL A 38 3.19 -31.02 5.55
C VAL A 38 3.76 -30.71 6.94
N ALA A 39 2.93 -30.20 7.85
CA ALA A 39 3.33 -29.92 9.23
C ALA A 39 3.75 -31.18 9.97
N LYS A 40 2.96 -32.28 9.88
CA LYS A 40 3.28 -33.58 10.48
C LYS A 40 4.60 -34.13 9.92
N ALA A 41 4.78 -34.09 8.60
CA ALA A 41 6.00 -34.57 7.95
C ALA A 41 7.23 -33.74 8.38
N ARG A 42 7.10 -32.42 8.56
CA ARG A 42 8.17 -31.59 9.12
C ARG A 42 8.51 -31.97 10.55
N THR A 43 7.50 -32.21 11.39
CA THR A 43 7.70 -32.65 12.78
C THR A 43 8.45 -33.98 12.82
N GLU A 44 8.13 -34.93 11.95
CA GLU A 44 8.83 -36.21 11.85
C GLU A 44 10.30 -36.06 11.44
N VAL A 45 10.62 -35.15 10.52
CA VAL A 45 12.02 -34.82 10.17
C VAL A 45 12.77 -34.25 11.38
N VAL A 46 12.14 -33.35 12.13
CA VAL A 46 12.75 -32.76 13.34
C VAL A 46 12.92 -33.83 14.42
N ARG A 47 11.93 -34.70 14.61
CA ARG A 47 11.94 -35.78 15.61
C ARG A 47 13.05 -36.80 15.31
N THR A 48 13.18 -37.22 14.06
CA THR A 48 14.22 -38.17 13.62
C THR A 48 15.61 -37.54 13.63
N GLY A 49 15.72 -36.24 13.29
CA GLY A 49 16.99 -35.51 13.32
C GLY A 49 17.51 -35.15 14.72
N LYS A 50 16.65 -35.13 15.75
CA LYS A 50 17.03 -34.87 17.15
C LYS A 50 17.51 -36.09 17.92
N ARG A 51 17.28 -37.31 17.41
CA ARG A 51 17.73 -38.54 18.10
C ARG A 51 19.25 -38.69 17.95
N GLN A 52 19.97 -38.52 19.07
CA GLN A 52 21.40 -38.83 19.15
C GLN A 52 21.60 -40.35 19.14
N GLY A 53 22.23 -40.84 18.08
CA GLY A 53 22.59 -42.24 17.90
C GLY A 53 23.05 -42.49 16.48
N TYR A 54 24.36 -42.53 16.26
CA TYR A 54 25.06 -42.69 14.98
C TYR A 54 24.94 -44.10 14.37
N SER A 55 23.77 -44.71 14.46
CA SER A 55 23.51 -46.02 13.85
C SER A 55 22.99 -45.82 12.42
N GLU A 56 23.41 -46.69 11.50
CA GLU A 56 22.95 -46.75 10.11
C GLU A 56 21.42 -46.70 10.00
N HIS A 57 20.72 -47.40 10.91
CA HIS A 57 19.26 -47.40 10.96
C HIS A 57 18.67 -46.02 11.27
N HIS A 58 19.31 -45.21 12.12
CA HIS A 58 18.86 -43.86 12.42
C HIS A 58 19.08 -42.91 11.23
N HIS A 59 20.19 -43.06 10.52
CA HIS A 59 20.44 -42.32 9.28
C HIS A 59 19.40 -42.65 8.21
N GLN A 60 19.03 -43.92 8.06
CA GLN A 60 17.98 -44.35 7.14
C GLN A 60 16.62 -43.74 7.52
N LEU A 61 16.22 -43.82 8.79
CA LEU A 61 14.96 -43.22 9.26
C LEU A 61 14.88 -41.71 9.00
N TYR A 62 15.96 -40.97 9.27
CA TYR A 62 16.01 -39.54 8.98
C TYR A 62 15.97 -39.26 7.46
N ALA A 63 16.72 -40.03 6.67
CA ALA A 63 16.72 -39.90 5.22
C ALA A 63 15.32 -40.14 4.63
N ASP A 64 14.60 -41.15 5.13
CA ASP A 64 13.24 -41.48 4.71
C ASP A 64 12.23 -40.42 5.14
N ALA A 65 12.29 -39.94 6.38
CA ALA A 65 11.47 -38.82 6.85
C ALA A 65 11.70 -37.57 5.98
N ARG A 66 12.96 -37.28 5.62
CA ARG A 66 13.30 -36.13 4.76
C ARG A 66 12.82 -36.31 3.32
N ARG A 67 12.91 -37.52 2.77
CA ARG A 67 12.35 -37.85 1.44
C ARG A 67 10.83 -37.69 1.43
N SER A 68 10.16 -38.22 2.44
CA SER A 68 8.71 -38.10 2.62
C SER A 68 8.28 -36.64 2.71
N TYR A 69 8.91 -35.84 3.59
CA TYR A 69 8.63 -34.41 3.72
C TYR A 69 8.81 -33.65 2.39
N LYS A 70 9.90 -33.90 1.66
CA LYS A 70 10.13 -33.27 0.35
C LYS A 70 9.01 -33.61 -0.64
N LYS A 71 8.60 -34.89 -0.70
CA LYS A 71 7.53 -35.36 -1.58
C LYS A 71 6.20 -34.68 -1.20
N ILE A 72 5.78 -34.78 0.05
CA ILE A 72 4.51 -34.19 0.55
C ILE A 72 4.51 -32.67 0.33
N SER A 73 5.62 -31.98 0.61
CA SER A 73 5.72 -30.53 0.38
C SER A 73 5.64 -30.16 -1.10
N ARG A 74 6.26 -30.93 -1.99
CA ARG A 74 6.16 -30.71 -3.44
C ARG A 74 4.73 -30.91 -3.91
N ASP A 75 4.12 -32.02 -3.53
CA ASP A 75 2.77 -32.40 -3.97
C ASP A 75 1.74 -31.38 -3.43
N ALA A 76 1.89 -30.92 -2.18
CA ALA A 76 1.04 -29.88 -1.60
C ALA A 76 1.20 -28.50 -2.29
N LYS A 77 2.43 -28.12 -2.66
CA LYS A 77 2.69 -26.90 -3.45
C LYS A 77 2.07 -26.98 -4.83
N GLU A 78 2.23 -28.12 -5.49
CA GLU A 78 1.66 -28.37 -6.81
C GLU A 78 0.13 -28.31 -6.75
N GLN A 79 -0.49 -28.99 -5.79
CA GLN A 79 -1.95 -28.97 -5.63
C GLN A 79 -2.45 -27.57 -5.30
N SER A 80 -1.76 -26.83 -4.41
CA SER A 80 -2.11 -25.45 -4.12
C SER A 80 -2.00 -24.56 -5.35
N TRP A 81 -1.02 -24.78 -6.22
CA TRP A 81 -0.88 -24.04 -7.48
C TRP A 81 -1.97 -24.41 -8.48
N ARG A 82 -2.29 -25.71 -8.61
CA ARG A 82 -3.40 -26.20 -9.44
C ARG A 82 -4.72 -25.58 -8.99
N ASN A 83 -5.04 -25.62 -7.69
CA ASN A 83 -6.24 -25.00 -7.14
C ASN A 83 -6.23 -23.48 -7.38
N PHE A 84 -5.10 -22.83 -7.09
CA PHE A 84 -4.92 -21.41 -7.36
C PHE A 84 -5.13 -21.07 -8.84
N CYS A 85 -4.83 -21.95 -9.79
CA CYS A 85 -5.09 -21.72 -11.22
C CYS A 85 -6.50 -22.13 -11.68
N THR A 86 -7.18 -23.01 -10.95
CA THR A 86 -8.51 -23.53 -11.32
C THR A 86 -9.65 -22.70 -10.75
N GLU A 87 -9.46 -22.11 -9.56
CA GLU A 87 -10.44 -21.26 -8.85
C GLU A 87 -10.56 -19.84 -9.47
N ALA A 88 -10.21 -19.61 -10.75
CA ALA A 88 -10.40 -18.29 -11.38
C ALA A 88 -11.82 -18.18 -11.89
N GLU A 89 -12.65 -17.42 -11.19
CA GLU A 89 -14.03 -17.18 -11.61
C GLU A 89 -14.21 -15.78 -12.21
N SER A 90 -13.36 -14.81 -11.85
CA SER A 90 -13.46 -13.42 -12.31
C SER A 90 -12.32 -13.00 -13.25
N VAL A 91 -12.61 -12.04 -14.13
CA VAL A 91 -11.61 -11.39 -15.01
C VAL A 91 -10.49 -10.74 -14.18
N ALA A 92 -10.81 -10.22 -12.99
CA ALA A 92 -9.83 -9.63 -12.08
C ALA A 92 -8.86 -10.69 -11.53
N ASP A 93 -9.33 -11.90 -11.22
CA ASP A 93 -8.49 -13.00 -10.76
C ASP A 93 -7.56 -13.50 -11.87
N ILE A 94 -8.07 -13.61 -13.09
CA ILE A 94 -7.27 -13.96 -14.26
C ILE A 94 -6.18 -12.90 -14.50
N SER A 95 -6.53 -11.62 -14.49
CA SER A 95 -5.56 -10.52 -14.63
C SER A 95 -4.48 -10.56 -13.54
N ARG A 96 -4.85 -10.82 -12.28
CA ARG A 96 -3.89 -10.98 -11.18
C ARG A 96 -2.91 -12.12 -11.43
N ARG A 97 -3.39 -13.26 -11.94
CA ARG A 97 -2.54 -14.44 -12.26
C ARG A 97 -1.60 -14.15 -13.42
N VAL A 98 -2.08 -13.50 -14.47
CA VAL A 98 -1.25 -13.04 -15.58
C VAL A 98 -0.11 -12.15 -15.08
N LYS A 99 -0.41 -11.17 -14.20
CA LYS A 99 0.64 -10.34 -13.59
C LYS A 99 1.67 -11.13 -12.77
N ILE A 100 1.24 -12.17 -12.05
CA ILE A 100 2.16 -13.05 -11.29
C ILE A 100 3.09 -13.81 -12.25
N LEU A 101 2.55 -14.30 -13.38
CA LEU A 101 3.30 -15.07 -14.37
C LEU A 101 4.24 -14.21 -15.22
N GLU A 102 3.76 -13.05 -15.67
CA GLU A 102 4.56 -12.09 -16.44
C GLU A 102 5.63 -11.39 -15.59
N GLY A 103 5.49 -11.50 -14.26
CA GLY A 103 6.30 -10.79 -13.30
C GLY A 103 6.02 -9.29 -13.30
N ALA A 104 6.61 -8.57 -12.34
CA ALA A 104 6.65 -7.13 -12.43
C ALA A 104 7.54 -6.75 -13.61
N ARG A 105 6.94 -6.47 -14.77
CA ARG A 105 7.61 -5.68 -15.80
C ARG A 105 7.94 -4.35 -15.15
N GLN A 106 9.20 -4.15 -14.79
CA GLN A 106 9.70 -2.79 -14.63
C GLN A 106 9.38 -2.12 -15.96
N GLN A 107 8.52 -1.10 -15.93
CA GLN A 107 8.21 -0.37 -17.14
C GLN A 107 9.53 0.11 -17.71
N LYS A 108 9.90 -0.44 -18.86
CA LYS A 108 10.98 0.13 -19.65
C LYS A 108 10.49 1.52 -20.00
N VAL A 109 11.25 2.50 -19.55
CA VAL A 109 10.97 3.90 -19.77
C VAL A 109 10.96 4.17 -21.28
N GLY A 110 10.01 4.99 -21.72
CA GLY A 110 9.77 5.22 -23.15
C GLY A 110 8.38 5.71 -23.53
N LEU A 111 7.62 6.31 -22.59
CA LEU A 111 6.32 6.91 -22.91
C LEU A 111 6.40 8.39 -23.28
N LEU A 112 7.56 9.02 -23.10
CA LEU A 112 7.78 10.42 -23.40
C LEU A 112 8.60 10.56 -24.69
N GLN A 113 8.05 11.34 -25.62
CA GLN A 113 8.69 11.74 -26.86
C GLN A 113 8.95 13.24 -26.80
N ASP A 114 10.14 13.67 -27.19
CA ASP A 114 10.51 15.08 -27.25
C ASP A 114 9.85 15.74 -28.46
N ASN A 115 9.83 17.07 -28.49
CA ASN A 115 9.37 17.83 -29.65
C ASN A 115 10.18 17.51 -30.92
N ASP A 116 11.42 17.05 -30.76
CA ASP A 116 12.31 16.60 -31.83
C ASP A 116 12.02 15.15 -32.29
N GLY A 117 11.00 14.50 -31.74
CA GLY A 117 10.60 13.13 -32.08
C GLY A 117 11.43 12.04 -31.41
N THR A 118 12.39 12.38 -30.55
CA THR A 118 13.25 11.43 -29.83
C THR A 118 12.53 10.86 -28.62
N TRP A 119 12.57 9.53 -28.46
CA TRP A 119 11.95 8.84 -27.32
C TRP A 119 12.92 8.72 -26.15
N ALA A 120 12.44 8.99 -24.93
CA ALA A 120 13.20 8.79 -23.70
C ALA A 120 13.61 7.32 -23.54
N GLN A 121 14.89 7.02 -23.34
CA GLN A 121 15.37 5.64 -23.19
C GLN A 121 15.55 5.24 -21.72
N THR A 122 15.70 6.22 -20.83
CA THR A 122 15.94 6.02 -19.39
C THR A 122 14.95 6.83 -18.53
N PRO A 123 14.71 6.41 -17.27
CA PRO A 123 13.96 7.20 -16.29
C PRO A 123 14.47 8.63 -16.15
N GLU A 124 15.79 8.79 -16.16
CA GLU A 124 16.48 10.06 -16.04
C GLU A 124 16.20 10.96 -17.24
N ASP A 125 16.24 10.42 -18.46
CA ASP A 125 15.88 11.17 -19.68
C ASP A 125 14.43 11.65 -19.62
N SER A 126 13.51 10.78 -19.18
CA SER A 126 12.09 11.13 -19.01
C SER A 126 11.90 12.25 -18.00
N LEU A 127 12.62 12.21 -16.89
CA LEU A 127 12.58 13.25 -15.87
C LEU A 127 13.14 14.58 -16.42
N LEU A 128 14.27 14.53 -17.11
CA LEU A 128 14.89 15.71 -17.72
C LEU A 128 14.00 16.34 -18.78
N MET A 129 13.31 15.53 -19.60
CA MET A 129 12.34 16.01 -20.58
C MET A 129 11.18 16.73 -19.89
N LEU A 130 10.57 16.14 -18.85
CA LEU A 130 9.52 16.79 -18.07
C LEU A 130 9.98 18.11 -17.46
N MET A 131 11.18 18.14 -16.88
CA MET A 131 11.76 19.34 -16.30
C MET A 131 11.96 20.44 -17.34
N ARG A 132 12.51 20.11 -18.52
CA ARG A 132 12.69 21.06 -19.63
C ARG A 132 11.36 21.59 -20.17
N THR A 133 10.36 20.73 -20.35
CA THR A 133 9.07 21.12 -20.94
C THR A 133 8.22 21.96 -20.00
N HIS A 134 8.16 21.60 -18.71
CA HIS A 134 7.28 22.29 -17.75
C HIS A 134 7.97 23.39 -16.96
N PHE A 135 9.30 23.36 -16.86
CA PHE A 135 10.11 24.32 -16.09
C PHE A 135 11.33 24.77 -16.93
N PRO A 136 11.13 25.47 -18.06
CA PRO A 136 12.22 25.83 -18.97
C PRO A 136 13.33 26.67 -18.33
N ASP A 137 13.00 27.45 -17.30
CA ASP A 137 13.95 28.30 -16.57
C ASP A 137 14.63 27.60 -15.39
N HIS A 138 14.42 26.29 -15.19
CA HIS A 138 15.07 25.56 -14.11
C HIS A 138 16.60 25.55 -14.31
N GLN A 139 17.33 25.93 -13.27
CA GLN A 139 18.79 25.84 -13.25
C GLN A 139 19.20 24.71 -12.31
N PRO A 140 19.97 23.71 -12.76
CA PRO A 140 20.53 22.70 -11.89
C PRO A 140 21.35 23.40 -10.80
N THR A 141 20.90 23.30 -9.55
CA THR A 141 21.69 23.84 -8.44
C THR A 141 22.79 22.84 -8.12
N GLU A 142 24.05 23.22 -8.31
CA GLU A 142 25.18 22.43 -7.83
C GLU A 142 25.20 22.49 -6.30
N GLY A 143 24.98 21.33 -5.67
CA GLY A 143 25.05 21.16 -4.22
C GLY A 143 23.69 21.01 -3.54
N HIS A 144 23.68 20.21 -2.47
CA HIS A 144 22.61 20.20 -1.48
C HIS A 144 22.51 21.61 -0.86
N ARG A 145 21.75 22.52 -1.48
CA ARG A 145 21.19 23.62 -0.69
C ARG A 145 20.28 22.95 0.31
N GLN A 146 20.69 22.93 1.57
CA GLN A 146 19.72 22.92 2.64
C GLN A 146 18.74 24.03 2.27
N CYS A 147 17.46 23.67 2.07
CA CYS A 147 16.43 24.67 1.86
C CYS A 147 16.53 25.59 3.06
N GLU A 148 17.11 26.78 2.88
CA GLU A 148 16.88 27.86 3.81
C GLU A 148 15.38 28.05 3.77
N VAL A 149 14.74 27.69 4.88
CA VAL A 149 13.33 27.95 5.10
C VAL A 149 13.23 29.47 5.06
N ASN A 150 12.98 30.02 3.88
CA ASN A 150 12.53 31.38 3.76
C ASN A 150 11.28 31.41 4.63
N ASP A 151 11.36 32.15 5.74
CA ASP A 151 10.22 32.45 6.57
C ASP A 151 9.31 33.34 5.71
N TRP A 152 8.49 32.69 4.89
CA TRP A 152 7.47 33.34 4.07
C TRP A 152 6.48 33.92 5.06
N THR A 153 6.77 35.12 5.55
CA THR A 153 5.81 36.00 6.20
C THR A 153 4.83 36.41 5.10
N TYR A 154 3.82 35.56 4.89
CA TYR A 154 2.66 35.91 4.09
C TYR A 154 2.01 37.14 4.73
N ASP A 155 2.03 38.26 4.00
CA ASP A 155 1.25 39.44 4.37
C ASP A 155 -0.22 39.10 4.18
N TRP A 156 -0.91 38.80 5.29
CA TRP A 156 -2.32 38.43 5.34
C TRP A 156 -3.28 39.62 5.08
N GLY A 157 -2.75 40.80 4.73
CA GLY A 157 -3.50 42.06 4.70
C GLY A 157 -4.61 42.22 3.66
N ASP A 158 -4.66 41.39 2.60
CA ASP A 158 -5.61 41.57 1.49
C ASP A 158 -6.36 40.29 1.06
N PHE A 159 -6.32 39.22 1.87
CA PHE A 159 -6.93 37.93 1.52
C PHE A 159 -8.42 37.82 1.89
N GLY A 160 -9.00 38.85 2.52
CA GLY A 160 -10.39 38.84 3.00
C GLY A 160 -11.43 38.82 1.89
N SER A 161 -11.17 39.44 0.73
CA SER A 161 -12.13 39.46 -0.39
C SER A 161 -12.04 38.19 -1.26
N GLN A 162 -10.83 37.62 -1.44
CA GLN A 162 -10.65 36.38 -2.20
C GLN A 162 -11.17 35.13 -1.47
N LEU A 163 -11.13 35.12 -0.12
CA LEU A 163 -11.71 34.05 0.69
C LEU A 163 -13.21 33.87 0.46
N THR A 164 -13.96 34.96 0.23
CA THR A 164 -15.42 34.88 0.06
C THR A 164 -15.83 34.11 -1.20
N GLY A 165 -15.07 34.21 -2.29
CA GLY A 165 -15.31 33.42 -3.50
C GLY A 165 -14.86 31.95 -3.37
N ILE A 166 -13.87 31.67 -2.50
CA ILE A 166 -13.37 30.33 -2.25
C ILE A 166 -14.32 29.55 -1.33
N THR A 167 -14.84 30.18 -0.27
CA THR A 167 -15.80 29.54 0.64
C THR A 167 -17.14 29.25 -0.05
N GLU A 168 -17.57 30.09 -1.00
CA GLU A 168 -18.75 29.82 -1.83
C GLU A 168 -18.52 28.65 -2.81
N TYR A 169 -17.26 28.43 -3.23
CA TYR A 169 -16.89 27.29 -4.07
C TYR A 169 -16.85 25.96 -3.30
N ILE A 170 -16.52 25.97 -1.99
CA ILE A 170 -16.38 24.79 -1.15
C ILE A 170 -17.75 24.39 -0.56
N THR A 171 -18.52 23.66 -1.36
CA THR A 171 -19.83 23.13 -0.96
C THR A 171 -19.68 21.74 -0.33
N THR A 172 -20.58 21.38 0.60
CA THR A 172 -20.62 20.05 1.26
C THR A 172 -20.63 18.90 0.25
N GLU A 173 -21.30 19.06 -0.90
CA GLU A 173 -21.38 18.07 -1.97
C GLU A 173 -20.01 17.79 -2.61
N LYS A 174 -19.23 18.85 -2.86
CA LYS A 174 -17.87 18.74 -3.41
C LYS A 174 -16.92 18.11 -2.42
N VAL A 175 -16.99 18.52 -1.16
CA VAL A 175 -16.21 17.90 -0.06
C VAL A 175 -16.53 16.41 0.04
N LYS A 176 -17.82 16.05 0.03
CA LYS A 176 -18.28 14.65 0.02
C LYS A 176 -17.77 13.88 -1.18
N SER A 177 -17.88 14.46 -2.38
CA SER A 177 -17.39 13.85 -3.61
C SER A 177 -15.87 13.62 -3.57
N ALA A 178 -15.11 14.60 -3.04
CA ALA A 178 -13.67 14.49 -2.88
C ALA A 178 -13.29 13.37 -1.90
N LEU A 179 -13.96 13.27 -0.75
CA LEU A 179 -13.71 12.21 0.24
C LEU A 179 -14.05 10.81 -0.31
N LEU A 180 -15.15 10.70 -1.06
CA LEU A 180 -15.56 9.44 -1.68
C LEU A 180 -14.59 8.99 -2.79
N SER A 181 -13.91 9.93 -3.44
CA SER A 181 -12.94 9.65 -4.51
C SER A 181 -11.69 8.88 -4.04
N PHE A 182 -11.32 9.00 -2.76
CA PHE A 182 -10.16 8.28 -2.21
C PHE A 182 -10.41 6.77 -2.17
N GLY A 183 -9.38 5.95 -2.34
CA GLY A 183 -9.49 4.52 -2.07
C GLY A 183 -9.68 4.28 -0.57
N SER A 184 -10.67 3.47 -0.16
CA SER A 184 -11.05 3.30 1.25
C SER A 184 -9.87 2.85 2.14
N TYR A 185 -9.00 1.98 1.64
CA TYR A 185 -7.85 1.43 2.37
C TYR A 185 -6.52 2.03 1.91
N LYS A 186 -6.52 3.29 1.45
CA LYS A 186 -5.28 4.02 1.20
C LYS A 186 -4.60 4.36 2.53
N ALA A 187 -3.28 4.53 2.51
CA ALA A 187 -2.51 4.90 3.69
C ALA A 187 -3.03 6.23 4.30
N PRO A 188 -3.16 6.31 5.63
CA PRO A 188 -3.59 7.52 6.31
C PRO A 188 -2.51 8.62 6.22
N GLY A 189 -2.92 9.87 6.43
CA GLY A 189 -2.02 11.02 6.50
C GLY A 189 -1.35 11.17 7.86
N PRO A 190 -0.76 12.35 8.15
CA PRO A 190 -0.17 12.67 9.46
C PRO A 190 -1.16 12.62 10.63
N ASP A 191 -2.45 12.75 10.32
CA ASP A 191 -3.58 12.62 11.26
C ASP A 191 -3.91 11.16 11.63
N ASN A 192 -3.28 10.19 10.96
CA ASN A 192 -3.50 8.75 11.11
C ASN A 192 -4.95 8.30 10.87
N LEU A 193 -5.77 9.11 10.18
CA LEU A 193 -7.16 8.78 9.83
C LEU A 193 -7.22 8.19 8.42
N PRO A 194 -7.59 6.91 8.25
CA PRO A 194 -7.69 6.32 6.92
C PRO A 194 -8.96 6.81 6.22
N PRO A 195 -8.96 6.89 4.87
CA PRO A 195 -10.11 7.43 4.12
C PRO A 195 -11.43 6.70 4.39
N ILE A 196 -11.40 5.41 4.75
CA ILE A 196 -12.61 4.68 5.13
C ILE A 196 -13.36 5.33 6.29
N VAL A 197 -12.67 5.93 7.26
CA VAL A 197 -13.30 6.65 8.38
C VAL A 197 -14.00 7.91 7.86
N LEU A 198 -13.31 8.68 7.03
CA LEU A 198 -13.84 9.92 6.45
C LEU A 198 -15.03 9.68 5.52
N LYS A 199 -15.12 8.50 4.88
CA LYS A 199 -16.27 8.13 4.05
C LYS A 199 -17.52 7.79 4.84
N TYR A 200 -17.36 7.25 6.04
CA TYR A 200 -18.46 6.80 6.90
C TYR A 200 -18.71 7.73 8.09
N MET A 201 -18.07 8.90 8.13
CA MET A 201 -18.34 9.88 9.18
C MET A 201 -19.74 10.48 9.02
N GLY A 202 -20.36 10.82 10.14
CA GLY A 202 -21.73 11.35 10.16
C GLY A 202 -21.84 12.74 9.52
N GLU A 203 -23.07 13.13 9.18
CA GLU A 203 -23.36 14.42 8.53
C GLU A 203 -22.84 15.62 9.33
N LYS A 204 -22.91 15.57 10.66
CA LYS A 204 -22.34 16.62 11.53
C LYS A 204 -20.83 16.80 11.37
N ALA A 205 -20.09 15.70 11.17
CA ALA A 205 -18.64 15.76 10.95
C ALA A 205 -18.33 16.31 9.55
N MET A 206 -19.17 16.01 8.55
CA MET A 206 -19.09 16.58 7.21
C MET A 206 -19.32 18.10 7.21
N ASP A 207 -20.31 18.57 7.96
CA ASP A 207 -20.62 20.00 8.07
C ASP A 207 -19.48 20.76 8.77
N LEU A 208 -18.92 20.18 9.84
CA LEU A 208 -17.74 20.73 10.52
C LEU A 208 -16.53 20.79 9.59
N LEU A 209 -16.30 19.75 8.79
CA LEU A 209 -15.19 19.71 7.84
C LEU A 209 -15.36 20.74 6.71
N THR A 210 -16.60 20.96 6.25
CA THR A 210 -16.93 22.00 5.27
C THR A 210 -16.83 23.41 5.85
N THR A 211 -16.96 23.56 7.18
CA THR A 211 -16.76 24.86 7.87
C THR A 211 -15.28 25.17 8.11
N ILE A 212 -14.45 24.13 8.20
CA ILE A 212 -12.99 24.24 8.42
C ILE A 212 -12.26 24.69 7.15
N TYR A 213 -12.78 24.36 5.96
CA TYR A 213 -12.19 24.64 4.64
C TYR A 213 -12.96 25.73 3.92
#